data_AF-A0A7V9EKW4-F1
#
_entry.id   AF-A0A7V9EKW4-F1
#
_cell.length_a   1.000
_cell.length_b   1.000
_cell.length_c   1.000
_cell.angle_alpha   90.00
_cell.angle_beta   90.00
_cell.angle_gamma   90.00
#
_symmetry.space_group_name_H-M   'P 1'
#
loop_
_entity.id
_entity.type
_entity.pdbx_description
1 polymer ?
#
loop_
_entity_poly.entity_id
_entity_poly.type
_entity_poly.pdbx_seq_one_letter_code
_entity_poly.pdbx_strand_id
1 'polypeptide(L)'
;MPAHRLTTAHLQAAYPFVAEGGLGGRGVYIGRDLFGGAFTYDAFEVYDQGVLTSPNMLVAGRIGRGKSAFIKSFLWRQQVFGRRAVIMDPKGEYGGLARACGVEPIRLEPGGRLRLNPLDRRVAREEQLRLLQAIGSAALDRPLLPQEKTALGIALEQASADGVNTATLPSVVEGLIHPTEQAGLAVGAESTAVRDWGREVGFELRRLVAGDLAGMFDGPTSAEIDFAAPLVVL
;
A
#
# COMPACT_ATOMS: atom_id res chain seq x y z
N MET A 1 35.65 4.15 -48.54
CA MET A 1 34.84 5.39 -48.54
C MET A 1 35.79 6.58 -48.63
N PRO A 2 35.50 7.63 -49.42
CA PRO A 2 36.39 8.77 -49.53
C PRO A 2 36.43 9.57 -48.23
N ALA A 3 37.61 10.10 -47.88
CA ALA A 3 37.78 10.90 -46.67
C ALA A 3 37.07 12.25 -46.83
N HIS A 4 36.10 12.54 -45.97
CA HIS A 4 35.48 13.85 -45.91
C HIS A 4 36.44 14.84 -45.24
N ARG A 5 36.80 15.91 -45.97
CA ARG A 5 37.55 17.07 -45.42
C ARG A 5 36.56 18.19 -45.11
N LEU A 6 36.53 18.62 -43.86
CA LEU A 6 35.88 19.85 -43.41
C LEU A 6 36.92 20.77 -42.77
N THR A 7 36.66 22.08 -42.80
CA THR A 7 37.49 23.05 -42.07
C THR A 7 37.16 22.98 -40.58
N THR A 8 38.11 23.32 -39.71
CA THR A 8 37.93 23.36 -38.25
C THR A 8 36.74 24.23 -37.82
N ALA A 9 36.46 25.31 -38.54
CA ALA A 9 35.30 26.18 -38.31
C ALA A 9 33.95 25.50 -38.58
N HIS A 10 33.87 24.63 -39.60
CA HIS A 10 32.65 23.85 -39.88
C HIS A 10 32.54 22.59 -39.01
N LEU A 11 33.68 22.03 -38.58
CA LEU A 11 33.70 20.93 -37.61
C LEU A 11 33.16 21.37 -36.23
N GLN A 12 33.35 22.63 -35.84
CA GLN A 12 32.78 23.19 -34.60
C GLN A 12 31.24 23.20 -34.58
N ALA A 13 30.58 23.20 -35.75
CA ALA A 13 29.12 23.07 -35.84
C ALA A 13 28.63 21.62 -35.70
N ALA A 14 29.49 20.65 -36.00
CA ALA A 14 29.24 19.24 -35.76
C ALA A 14 29.84 18.86 -34.41
N TYR A 15 29.18 19.25 -33.32
CA TYR A 15 29.57 18.87 -31.96
C TYR A 15 28.89 17.51 -31.64
N PRO A 16 29.51 16.36 -31.94
CA PRO A 16 28.84 15.05 -31.91
C PRO A 16 28.67 14.53 -30.48
N PHE A 17 29.04 15.33 -29.49
CA PHE A 17 29.14 14.99 -28.07
C PHE A 17 28.38 15.95 -27.16
N VAL A 18 27.46 16.77 -27.69
CA VAL A 18 26.43 17.40 -26.85
C VAL A 18 25.37 16.35 -26.55
N ALA A 19 25.72 15.38 -25.71
CA ALA A 19 24.75 14.57 -25.00
C ALA A 19 24.59 15.24 -23.63
N GLU A 20 23.37 15.59 -23.26
CA GLU A 20 23.10 16.02 -21.88
C GLU A 20 23.59 14.94 -20.91
N GLY A 21 24.09 15.37 -19.75
CA GLY A 21 24.24 14.51 -18.60
C GLY A 21 22.85 14.09 -18.14
N GLY A 22 22.28 13.05 -18.77
CA GLY A 22 21.03 12.44 -18.33
C GLY A 22 21.19 11.80 -16.95
N LEU A 23 20.14 11.12 -16.48
CA LEU A 23 20.13 10.41 -15.19
C LEU A 23 20.98 9.11 -15.21
N GLY A 24 21.94 9.02 -16.13
CA GLY A 24 22.66 7.79 -16.47
C GLY A 24 21.78 6.79 -17.24
N GLY A 25 22.34 5.60 -17.48
CA GLY A 25 21.67 4.49 -18.16
C GLY A 25 21.08 3.43 -17.23
N ARG A 26 21.03 3.70 -15.91
CA ARG A 26 20.49 2.77 -14.91
C ARG A 26 18.98 2.96 -14.79
N GLY A 27 18.25 1.84 -14.69
CA GLY A 27 16.80 1.82 -14.52
C GLY A 27 16.04 1.43 -15.79
N VAL A 28 14.73 1.63 -15.76
CA VAL A 28 13.82 1.16 -16.81
C VAL A 28 13.80 2.11 -17.99
N TYR A 29 13.87 1.55 -19.20
CA TYR A 29 13.60 2.28 -20.43
C TYR A 29 12.16 2.82 -20.44
N ILE A 30 12.04 4.14 -20.48
CA ILE A 30 10.76 4.85 -20.60
C ILE A 30 10.50 5.23 -22.05
N GLY A 31 11.48 5.84 -22.72
CA GLY A 31 11.30 6.41 -24.04
C GLY A 31 12.57 7.05 -24.58
N ARG A 32 12.42 8.10 -25.40
CA ARG A 32 13.55 8.86 -25.92
C ARG A 32 13.56 10.27 -25.38
N ASP A 33 14.74 10.81 -25.16
CA ASP A 33 14.92 12.24 -24.89
C ASP A 33 14.70 13.08 -26.16
N LEU A 34 14.83 14.40 -26.02
CA LEU A 34 14.64 15.35 -27.13
C LEU A 34 15.67 15.21 -28.26
N PHE A 35 16.84 14.61 -27.98
CA PHE A 35 17.93 14.41 -28.92
C PHE A 35 17.95 12.98 -29.50
N GLY A 36 16.96 12.15 -29.15
CA GLY A 36 16.82 10.78 -29.63
C GLY A 36 17.57 9.72 -28.81
N GLY A 37 18.25 10.12 -27.72
CA GLY A 37 18.88 9.23 -26.76
C GLY A 37 17.86 8.42 -25.97
N ALA A 38 18.29 7.30 -25.40
CA ALA A 38 17.41 6.48 -24.55
C ALA A 38 17.20 7.17 -23.20
N PHE A 39 15.94 7.41 -22.84
CA PHE A 39 15.58 7.89 -21.51
C PHE A 39 15.23 6.70 -20.61
N THR A 40 16.09 6.46 -19.62
CA THR A 40 15.90 5.46 -18.57
C THR A 40 15.69 6.14 -17.22
N TYR A 41 14.85 5.53 -16.37
CA TYR A 41 14.57 6.07 -15.05
C TYR A 41 14.23 4.96 -14.06
N ASP A 42 14.83 5.03 -12.88
CA ASP A 42 14.43 4.30 -11.68
C ASP A 42 14.61 5.27 -10.49
N ALA A 43 13.50 5.56 -9.80
CA ALA A 43 13.50 6.57 -8.74
C ALA A 43 14.40 6.20 -7.55
N PHE A 44 14.60 4.90 -7.29
CA PHE A 44 15.47 4.43 -6.21
C PHE A 44 16.94 4.57 -6.61
N GLU A 45 17.30 4.23 -7.86
CA GLU A 45 18.68 4.43 -8.35
C GLU A 45 19.10 5.89 -8.32
N VAL A 46 18.20 6.79 -8.73
CA VAL A 46 18.46 8.23 -8.77
C VAL A 46 18.49 8.83 -7.36
N TYR A 47 17.68 8.29 -6.44
CA TYR A 47 17.71 8.63 -5.02
C TYR A 47 19.03 8.19 -4.36
N ASP A 48 19.47 6.94 -4.58
CA ASP A 48 20.71 6.40 -4.01
C ASP A 48 21.96 7.15 -4.50
N GLN A 49 21.91 7.73 -5.69
CA GLN A 49 22.96 8.60 -6.24
C GLN A 49 22.96 10.02 -5.65
N GLY A 50 22.00 10.36 -4.78
CA GLY A 50 21.88 11.68 -4.16
C GLY A 50 21.32 12.76 -5.09
N VAL A 51 20.77 12.40 -6.25
CA VAL A 51 20.19 13.35 -7.21
C VAL A 51 18.77 13.75 -6.79
N LEU A 52 18.02 12.81 -6.21
CA LEU A 52 16.69 13.07 -5.63
C LEU A 52 16.74 13.01 -4.10
N THR A 53 15.88 13.80 -3.47
CA THR A 53 15.64 13.75 -2.01
C THR A 53 14.52 12.79 -1.62
N SER A 54 13.76 12.28 -2.59
CA SER A 54 12.69 11.30 -2.39
C SER A 54 12.43 10.50 -3.68
N PRO A 55 12.17 9.18 -3.60
CA PRO A 55 11.86 8.34 -4.76
C PRO A 55 10.38 8.41 -5.19
N ASN A 56 9.61 9.37 -4.69
CA ASN A 56 8.19 9.50 -5.02
C ASN A 56 7.98 10.02 -6.45
N MET A 57 7.01 9.45 -7.18
CA MET A 57 6.68 9.83 -8.55
C MET A 57 5.19 10.16 -8.71
N LEU A 58 4.89 11.28 -9.37
CA LEU A 58 3.53 11.64 -9.81
C LEU A 58 3.40 11.43 -11.31
N VAL A 59 2.44 10.59 -11.73
CA VAL A 59 2.12 10.37 -13.15
C VAL A 59 0.80 11.07 -13.49
N ALA A 60 0.87 12.17 -14.24
CA ALA A 60 -0.28 12.98 -14.61
C ALA A 60 -0.47 13.07 -16.13
N GLY A 61 -1.70 13.33 -16.57
CA GLY A 61 -2.05 13.41 -17.99
C GLY A 61 -3.56 13.31 -18.23
N ARG A 62 -4.04 13.78 -19.39
CA ARG A 62 -5.46 13.72 -19.74
C ARG A 62 -5.95 12.26 -19.88
N ILE A 63 -7.27 12.06 -19.82
CA ILE A 63 -7.89 10.76 -20.13
C ILE A 63 -7.51 10.37 -21.56
N GLY A 64 -7.21 9.08 -21.78
CA GLY A 64 -6.82 8.55 -23.09
C GLY A 64 -5.39 8.86 -23.54
N ARG A 65 -4.54 9.46 -22.69
CA ARG A 65 -3.13 9.80 -23.04
C ARG A 65 -2.10 8.77 -22.58
N GLY A 66 -2.52 7.52 -22.40
CA GLY A 66 -1.58 6.42 -22.15
C GLY A 66 -1.03 6.33 -20.72
N LYS A 67 -1.59 7.02 -19.72
CA LYS A 67 -1.16 6.89 -18.31
C LYS A 67 -1.11 5.44 -17.82
N SER A 68 -2.21 4.70 -17.95
CA SER A 68 -2.27 3.29 -17.52
C SER A 68 -1.33 2.41 -18.34
N ALA A 69 -1.16 2.69 -19.65
CA ALA A 69 -0.22 1.97 -20.49
C ALA A 69 1.24 2.20 -20.05
N PHE A 70 1.58 3.44 -19.72
CA PHE A 70 2.87 3.81 -19.16
C PHE A 70 3.11 3.11 -17.82
N ILE A 71 2.20 3.21 -16.85
CA ILE A 71 2.37 2.61 -15.52
C ILE A 71 2.50 1.08 -15.63
N LYS A 72 1.64 0.41 -16.40
CA LYS A 72 1.73 -1.05 -16.60
C LYS A 72 3.06 -1.47 -17.23
N SER A 73 3.50 -0.76 -18.28
CA SER A 73 4.78 -1.04 -18.93
C SER A 73 5.96 -0.76 -18.01
N PHE A 74 5.88 0.32 -17.22
CA PHE A 74 6.90 0.69 -16.24
C PHE A 74 7.02 -0.38 -15.16
N LEU A 75 5.92 -0.76 -14.51
CA LEU A 75 5.90 -1.80 -13.48
C LEU A 75 6.36 -3.16 -14.01
N TRP A 76 5.92 -3.54 -15.21
CA TRP A 76 6.38 -4.76 -15.88
C TRP A 76 7.90 -4.77 -16.07
N ARG A 77 8.47 -3.70 -16.60
CA ARG A 77 9.92 -3.60 -16.84
C ARG A 77 10.71 -3.50 -15.53
N GLN A 78 10.16 -2.87 -14.50
CA GLN A 78 10.78 -2.80 -13.16
C GLN A 78 10.98 -4.20 -12.57
N GLN A 79 10.15 -5.19 -12.93
CA GLN A 79 10.33 -6.58 -12.48
C GLN A 79 11.67 -7.17 -12.93
N VAL A 80 12.17 -6.79 -14.12
CA VAL A 80 13.49 -7.23 -14.62
C VAL A 80 14.63 -6.79 -13.70
N PHE A 81 14.44 -5.67 -13.00
CA PHE A 81 15.38 -5.14 -12.02
C PHE A 81 15.10 -5.63 -10.59
N GLY A 82 14.27 -6.66 -10.42
CA GLY A 82 13.93 -7.25 -9.11
C GLY A 82 13.08 -6.35 -8.21
N ARG A 83 12.47 -5.30 -8.77
CA ARG A 83 11.63 -4.36 -8.01
C ARG A 83 10.24 -4.96 -7.79
N ARG A 84 9.75 -4.90 -6.56
CA ARG A 84 8.40 -5.34 -6.20
C ARG A 84 7.40 -4.20 -6.30
N ALA A 85 6.15 -4.52 -6.65
CA ALA A 85 5.08 -3.54 -6.73
C ALA A 85 3.82 -4.03 -5.99
N VAL A 86 3.15 -3.09 -5.31
CA VAL A 86 1.82 -3.29 -4.72
C VAL A 86 0.90 -2.25 -5.35
N ILE A 87 -0.24 -2.70 -5.89
CA ILE A 87 -1.19 -1.85 -6.60
C ILE A 87 -2.54 -1.94 -5.91
N MET A 88 -3.12 -0.78 -5.58
CA MET A 88 -4.54 -0.65 -5.21
C MET A 88 -5.33 -0.38 -6.50
N ASP A 89 -6.12 -1.37 -6.94
CA ASP A 89 -6.82 -1.42 -8.22
C ASP A 89 -8.32 -1.68 -8.05
N PRO A 90 -9.08 -0.70 -7.50
CA PRO A 90 -10.52 -0.86 -7.28
C PRO A 90 -11.33 -1.05 -8.58
N LYS A 91 -10.72 -0.84 -9.75
CA LYS A 91 -11.34 -0.99 -11.07
C LYS A 91 -10.95 -2.29 -11.79
N GLY A 92 -10.03 -3.07 -11.24
CA GLY A 92 -9.54 -4.30 -11.86
C GLY A 92 -8.76 -4.10 -13.18
N GLU A 93 -8.19 -2.92 -13.41
CA GLU A 93 -7.45 -2.62 -14.65
C GLU A 93 -6.11 -3.37 -14.75
N TYR A 94 -5.51 -3.78 -13.64
CA TYR A 94 -4.18 -4.40 -13.54
C TYR A 94 -4.23 -5.92 -13.49
N GLY A 95 -5.41 -6.54 -13.49
CA GLY A 95 -5.53 -8.01 -13.43
C GLY A 95 -4.82 -8.73 -14.59
N GLY A 96 -4.82 -8.15 -15.79
CA GLY A 96 -4.04 -8.69 -16.92
C GLY A 96 -2.53 -8.65 -16.69
N LEU A 97 -2.02 -7.60 -16.03
CA LEU A 97 -0.61 -7.47 -15.69
C LEU A 97 -0.23 -8.47 -14.58
N ALA A 98 -1.04 -8.59 -13.54
CA ALA A 98 -0.85 -9.57 -12.46
C ALA A 98 -0.67 -10.98 -13.02
N ARG A 99 -1.62 -11.42 -13.88
CA ARG A 99 -1.55 -12.76 -14.48
C ARG A 99 -0.36 -12.93 -15.42
N ALA A 100 0.04 -11.89 -16.14
CA ALA A 100 1.26 -11.92 -16.94
C ALA A 100 2.52 -12.08 -16.06
N CYS A 101 2.50 -11.58 -14.82
CA CYS A 101 3.54 -11.79 -13.81
C CYS A 101 3.39 -13.13 -13.05
N GLY A 102 2.43 -13.98 -13.40
CA GLY A 102 2.17 -15.26 -12.72
C GLY A 102 1.46 -15.12 -11.37
N VAL A 103 0.82 -13.98 -11.09
CA VAL A 103 0.12 -13.70 -9.83
C VAL A 103 -1.37 -13.53 -10.07
N GLU A 104 -2.21 -14.11 -9.23
CA GLU A 104 -3.65 -13.84 -9.26
C GLU A 104 -3.97 -12.59 -8.42
N PRO A 105 -4.74 -11.61 -8.94
CA PRO A 105 -5.19 -10.47 -8.16
C PRO A 105 -5.98 -10.88 -6.91
N ILE A 106 -5.73 -10.19 -5.81
CA ILE A 106 -6.44 -10.36 -4.55
C ILE A 106 -7.76 -9.60 -4.67
N ARG A 107 -8.86 -10.32 -4.81
CA ARG A 107 -10.19 -9.71 -4.83
C ARG A 107 -10.82 -9.80 -3.45
N LEU A 108 -10.98 -8.65 -2.80
CA LEU A 108 -11.73 -8.52 -1.56
C LEU A 108 -13.16 -8.10 -1.93
N GLU A 109 -14.11 -8.98 -1.68
CA GLU A 109 -15.52 -8.78 -2.02
C GLU A 109 -16.38 -9.24 -0.82
N PRO A 110 -17.49 -8.57 -0.49
CA PRO A 110 -18.40 -9.06 0.56
C PRO A 110 -18.87 -10.48 0.28
N GLY A 111 -18.74 -11.38 1.27
CA GLY A 111 -19.02 -12.82 1.12
C GLY A 111 -18.02 -13.57 0.22
N GLY A 112 -16.93 -12.93 -0.19
CA GLY A 112 -15.88 -13.52 -1.01
C GLY A 112 -15.07 -14.61 -0.28
N ARG A 113 -14.20 -15.29 -1.04
CA ARG A 113 -13.36 -16.39 -0.52
C ARG A 113 -12.13 -15.89 0.24
N LEU A 114 -11.61 -14.73 -0.13
CA LEU A 114 -10.39 -14.18 0.43
C LEU A 114 -10.72 -13.18 1.54
N ARG A 115 -10.00 -13.32 2.66
CA ARG A 115 -10.04 -12.41 3.80
C ARG A 115 -8.69 -11.76 4.01
N LEU A 116 -8.69 -10.49 4.37
CA LEU A 116 -7.50 -9.75 4.76
C LEU A 116 -7.69 -9.27 6.20
N ASN A 117 -6.83 -9.70 7.12
CA ASN A 117 -6.90 -9.21 8.49
C ASN A 117 -6.03 -7.95 8.64
N PRO A 118 -6.60 -6.77 8.94
CA PRO A 118 -5.79 -5.57 9.21
C PRO A 118 -4.96 -5.69 10.49
N LEU A 119 -5.31 -6.62 11.39
CA LEU A 119 -4.64 -6.88 12.67
C LEU A 119 -3.72 -8.11 12.61
N ASP A 120 -3.25 -8.45 11.42
CA ASP A 120 -2.35 -9.57 11.22
C ASP A 120 -1.07 -9.42 12.08
N ARG A 121 -0.53 -10.53 12.59
CA ARG A 121 0.70 -10.54 13.42
C ARG A 121 1.93 -10.02 12.68
N ARG A 122 1.90 -10.02 11.34
CA ARG A 122 2.93 -9.39 10.50
C ARG A 122 2.98 -7.88 10.67
N VAL A 123 1.92 -7.26 11.19
CA VAL A 123 1.82 -5.83 11.48
C VAL A 123 2.25 -5.57 12.92
N ALA A 124 3.15 -4.61 13.12
CA ALA A 124 3.59 -4.23 14.46
C ALA A 124 2.42 -3.73 15.32
N ARG A 125 2.47 -3.99 16.63
CA ARG A 125 1.36 -3.70 17.56
C ARG A 125 0.89 -2.24 17.51
N GLU A 126 1.84 -1.31 17.49
CA GLU A 126 1.55 0.12 17.39
C GLU A 126 0.81 0.47 16.08
N GLU A 127 1.19 -0.20 14.98
CA GLU A 127 0.55 0.00 13.68
C GLU A 127 -0.85 -0.63 13.64
N GLN A 128 -1.06 -1.79 14.27
CA GLN A 128 -2.41 -2.37 14.44
C GLN A 128 -3.34 -1.37 15.15
N LEU A 129 -2.86 -0.74 16.23
CA LEU A 129 -3.65 0.27 16.95
C LEU A 129 -3.88 1.52 16.10
N ARG A 130 -2.88 2.01 15.38
CA ARG A 130 -3.04 3.15 14.45
C ARG A 130 -4.07 2.85 13.36
N LEU A 131 -4.02 1.66 12.77
CA LEU A 131 -4.99 1.20 11.77
C LEU A 131 -6.40 1.12 12.37
N LEU A 132 -6.56 0.53 13.56
CA LEU A 132 -7.86 0.50 14.25
C LEU A 132 -8.42 1.90 14.50
N GLN A 133 -7.58 2.83 14.95
CA GLN A 133 -8.00 4.20 15.19
C GLN A 133 -8.38 4.92 13.89
N ALA A 134 -7.66 4.67 12.79
CA ALA A 134 -7.98 5.20 11.48
C ALA A 134 -9.31 4.64 10.95
N ILE A 135 -9.51 3.32 11.04
CA ILE A 135 -10.77 2.65 10.66
C ILE A 135 -11.92 3.16 11.52
N GLY A 136 -11.75 3.25 12.83
CA GLY A 136 -12.76 3.76 13.75
C GLY A 136 -13.14 5.21 13.46
N SER A 137 -12.15 6.09 13.19
CA SER A 137 -12.41 7.48 12.81
C SER A 137 -13.17 7.59 11.49
N ALA A 138 -12.79 6.77 10.50
CA ALA A 138 -13.47 6.73 9.21
C ALA A 138 -14.89 6.18 9.30
N ALA A 139 -15.12 5.16 10.14
CA ALA A 139 -16.43 4.56 10.34
C ALA A 139 -17.40 5.52 11.07
N LEU A 140 -16.89 6.28 12.05
CA LEU A 140 -17.67 7.29 12.77
C LEU A 140 -17.84 8.61 12.00
N ASP A 141 -17.10 8.81 10.90
CA ASP A 141 -17.01 10.08 10.17
C ASP A 141 -16.60 11.27 11.06
N ARG A 142 -15.74 11.01 12.07
CA ARG A 142 -15.18 12.03 12.96
C ARG A 142 -13.88 11.58 13.64
N PRO A 143 -13.07 12.52 14.18
CA PRO A 143 -11.96 12.14 15.03
C PRO A 143 -12.41 11.37 16.27
N LEU A 144 -11.61 10.38 16.68
CA LEU A 144 -11.82 9.64 17.93
C LEU A 144 -11.47 10.49 19.15
N LEU A 145 -12.32 10.37 20.17
CA LEU A 145 -12.11 10.90 21.51
C LEU A 145 -10.97 10.14 22.22
N PRO A 146 -10.29 10.77 23.21
CA PRO A 146 -9.27 10.08 24.00
C PRO A 146 -9.78 8.78 24.63
N GLN A 147 -11.01 8.77 25.14
CA GLN A 147 -11.65 7.60 25.74
C GLN A 147 -11.82 6.45 24.74
N GLU A 148 -12.25 6.76 23.51
CA GLU A 148 -12.42 5.75 22.45
C GLU A 148 -11.08 5.16 22.01
N LYS A 149 -10.03 5.98 21.93
CA LYS A 149 -8.66 5.52 21.66
C LYS A 149 -8.17 4.57 22.75
N THR A 150 -8.43 4.90 24.01
CA THR A 150 -8.11 4.04 25.15
C THR A 150 -8.89 2.72 25.09
N ALA A 151 -10.19 2.76 24.83
CA ALA A 151 -11.03 1.58 24.70
C ALA A 151 -10.57 0.66 23.54
N LEU A 152 -10.19 1.22 22.39
CA LEU A 152 -9.60 0.46 21.27
C LEU A 152 -8.28 -0.21 21.65
N GLY A 153 -7.41 0.49 22.38
CA GLY A 153 -6.16 -0.08 22.87
C GLY A 153 -6.42 -1.28 23.80
N ILE A 154 -7.30 -1.10 24.79
CA ILE A 154 -7.70 -2.17 25.72
C ILE A 154 -8.32 -3.35 24.98
N ALA A 155 -9.23 -3.10 24.04
CA ALA A 155 -9.90 -4.15 23.29
C ALA A 155 -8.92 -4.92 22.39
N LEU A 156 -7.92 -4.25 21.82
CA LEU A 156 -6.85 -4.88 21.06
C LEU A 156 -5.95 -5.76 21.95
N GLU A 157 -5.61 -5.29 23.16
CA GLU A 157 -4.91 -6.10 24.18
C GLU A 157 -5.70 -7.34 24.56
N GLN A 158 -6.98 -7.18 24.90
CA GLN A 158 -7.87 -8.29 25.21
C GLN A 158 -7.98 -9.28 24.04
N ALA A 159 -8.16 -8.80 22.81
CA ALA A 159 -8.24 -9.62 21.60
C ALA A 159 -6.96 -10.41 21.29
N SER A 160 -5.83 -10.05 21.92
CA SER A 160 -4.53 -10.66 21.69
C SER A 160 -4.02 -11.50 22.86
N ALA A 161 -4.74 -11.49 23.99
CA ALA A 161 -4.31 -12.11 25.24
C ALA A 161 -4.10 -13.62 25.12
N ASP A 162 -4.87 -14.30 24.26
CA ASP A 162 -4.79 -15.76 24.12
C ASP A 162 -3.48 -16.23 23.47
N GLY A 163 -2.71 -15.35 22.81
CA GLY A 163 -1.38 -15.63 22.24
C GLY A 163 -1.33 -16.69 21.12
N VAL A 164 -2.37 -17.51 20.96
CA VAL A 164 -2.49 -18.59 19.98
C VAL A 164 -3.14 -18.07 18.69
N ASN A 165 -4.19 -17.25 18.81
CA ASN A 165 -4.89 -16.68 17.66
C ASN A 165 -4.44 -15.24 17.38
N THR A 166 -4.41 -14.89 16.09
CA THR A 166 -4.23 -13.49 15.66
C THR A 166 -5.50 -12.71 16.00
N ALA A 167 -5.35 -11.53 16.59
CA ALA A 167 -6.49 -10.64 16.83
C ALA A 167 -7.23 -10.36 15.52
N THR A 168 -8.55 -10.28 15.58
CA THR A 168 -9.42 -9.98 14.42
C THR A 168 -10.31 -8.78 14.76
N LEU A 169 -10.85 -8.10 13.75
CA LEU A 169 -11.84 -7.05 14.00
C LEU A 169 -13.02 -7.55 14.86
N PRO A 170 -13.64 -8.73 14.60
CA PRO A 170 -14.68 -9.26 15.47
C PRO A 170 -14.25 -9.42 16.94
N SER A 171 -13.03 -9.91 17.21
CA SER A 171 -12.56 -10.06 18.61
C SER A 171 -12.30 -8.72 19.29
N VAL A 172 -11.88 -7.69 18.53
CA VAL A 172 -11.76 -6.32 19.06
C VAL A 172 -13.15 -5.73 19.34
N VAL A 173 -14.11 -5.93 18.43
CA VAL A 173 -15.51 -5.52 18.65
C VAL A 173 -16.08 -6.18 19.89
N GLU A 174 -15.81 -7.48 20.10
CA GLU A 174 -16.19 -8.19 21.32
C GLU A 174 -15.57 -7.55 22.55
N GLY A 175 -14.27 -7.19 22.52
CA GLY A 175 -13.61 -6.50 23.63
C GLY A 175 -14.15 -5.09 23.91
N LEU A 176 -14.66 -4.39 22.90
CA LEU A 176 -15.30 -3.07 23.06
C LEU A 176 -16.69 -3.18 23.69
N ILE A 177 -17.48 -4.17 23.29
CA ILE A 177 -18.85 -4.37 23.79
C ILE A 177 -18.83 -5.08 25.15
N HIS A 178 -17.90 -6.01 25.33
CA HIS A 178 -17.76 -6.87 26.50
C HIS A 178 -16.32 -6.83 27.05
N PRO A 179 -15.85 -5.67 27.56
CA PRO A 179 -14.55 -5.59 28.21
C PRO A 179 -14.51 -6.44 29.49
N THR A 180 -13.41 -7.13 29.69
CA THR A 180 -13.14 -7.90 30.91
C THR A 180 -12.90 -6.99 32.11
N GLU A 181 -13.04 -7.51 33.33
CA GLU A 181 -12.70 -6.76 34.54
C GLU A 181 -11.20 -6.43 34.59
N GLN A 182 -10.33 -7.36 34.15
CA GLN A 182 -8.88 -7.13 34.05
C GLN A 182 -8.53 -5.96 33.13
N ALA A 183 -9.23 -5.85 32.00
CA ALA A 183 -9.11 -4.74 31.07
C ALA A 183 -9.44 -3.37 31.71
N GLY A 184 -10.48 -3.31 32.54
CA GLY A 184 -10.82 -2.10 33.31
C GLY A 184 -9.75 -1.74 34.34
N LEU A 185 -9.29 -2.73 35.11
CA LEU A 185 -8.25 -2.54 36.12
C LEU A 185 -6.94 -1.99 35.54
N ALA A 186 -6.57 -2.40 34.33
CA ALA A 186 -5.35 -1.93 33.65
C ALA A 186 -5.31 -0.40 33.44
N VAL A 187 -6.46 0.26 33.41
CA VAL A 187 -6.59 1.71 33.25
C VAL A 187 -7.23 2.40 34.47
N GLY A 188 -7.36 1.68 35.59
CA GLY A 188 -7.94 2.23 36.82
C GLY A 188 -9.42 2.58 36.70
N ALA A 189 -10.18 1.86 35.88
CA ALA A 189 -11.62 2.08 35.67
C ALA A 189 -12.43 0.79 35.84
N GLU A 190 -13.73 0.91 36.10
CA GLU A 190 -14.64 -0.22 36.02
C GLU A 190 -14.84 -0.66 34.55
N SER A 191 -15.09 -1.94 34.32
CA SER A 191 -15.34 -2.47 32.97
C SER A 191 -16.58 -1.84 32.31
N THR A 192 -17.56 -1.40 33.09
CA THR A 192 -18.73 -0.62 32.66
C THR A 192 -18.33 0.72 32.05
N ALA A 193 -17.41 1.44 32.69
CA ALA A 193 -16.90 2.72 32.17
C ALA A 193 -16.11 2.51 30.87
N VAL A 194 -15.26 1.48 30.79
CA VAL A 194 -14.53 1.15 29.55
C VAL A 194 -15.48 0.78 28.41
N ARG A 195 -16.56 0.03 28.71
CA ARG A 195 -17.61 -0.29 27.74
C ARG A 195 -18.27 0.98 27.22
N ASP A 196 -18.57 1.94 28.08
CA ASP A 196 -19.20 3.20 27.69
C ASP A 196 -18.27 4.04 26.81
N TRP A 197 -16.96 4.03 27.09
CA TRP A 197 -15.96 4.69 26.24
C TRP A 197 -15.88 4.09 24.83
N GLY A 198 -16.03 2.77 24.70
CA GLY A 198 -15.89 2.05 23.42
C GLY A 198 -17.20 1.84 22.66
N ARG A 199 -18.35 2.21 23.22
CA ARG A 199 -19.66 1.77 22.73
C ARG A 199 -19.96 2.21 21.29
N GLU A 200 -19.79 3.50 20.99
CA GLU A 200 -20.06 4.05 19.65
C GLU A 200 -19.14 3.42 18.60
N VAL A 201 -17.83 3.42 18.86
CA VAL A 201 -16.84 2.80 17.96
C VAL A 201 -17.12 1.31 17.77
N GLY A 202 -17.54 0.61 18.83
CA GLY A 202 -17.85 -0.80 18.80
C GLY A 202 -19.05 -1.11 17.89
N PHE A 203 -20.09 -0.29 17.92
CA PHE A 203 -21.25 -0.46 17.05
C PHE A 203 -20.94 -0.18 15.58
N GLU A 204 -20.15 0.84 15.27
CA GLU A 204 -19.76 1.12 13.88
C GLU A 204 -18.81 0.05 13.33
N LEU A 205 -17.81 -0.38 14.10
CA LEU A 205 -16.94 -1.48 13.68
C LEU A 205 -17.72 -2.80 13.52
N ARG A 206 -18.73 -3.05 14.36
CA ARG A 206 -19.61 -4.20 14.22
C ARG A 206 -20.37 -4.20 12.90
N ARG A 207 -20.84 -3.04 12.42
CA ARG A 207 -21.51 -2.93 11.11
C ARG A 207 -20.58 -3.26 9.95
N LEU A 208 -19.30 -2.89 10.04
CA LEU A 208 -18.32 -3.26 9.01
C LEU A 208 -18.10 -4.78 8.96
N VAL A 209 -17.99 -5.42 10.13
CA VAL A 209 -17.64 -6.85 10.23
C VAL A 209 -18.83 -7.78 10.01
N ALA A 210 -20.01 -7.43 10.53
CA ALA A 210 -21.22 -8.27 10.47
C ALA A 210 -22.25 -7.79 9.43
N GLY A 211 -21.99 -6.66 8.76
CA GLY A 211 -22.87 -6.06 7.76
C GLY A 211 -22.17 -5.96 6.40
N ASP A 212 -21.94 -4.73 5.94
CA ASP A 212 -21.67 -4.43 4.54
C ASP A 212 -20.36 -5.01 3.99
N LEU A 213 -19.36 -5.24 4.85
CA LEU A 213 -18.05 -5.80 4.48
C LEU A 213 -17.80 -7.18 5.09
N ALA A 214 -18.87 -7.87 5.50
CA ALA A 214 -18.78 -9.22 6.04
C ALA A 214 -18.07 -10.16 5.06
N GLY A 215 -17.19 -11.00 5.59
CA GLY A 215 -16.36 -11.92 4.80
C GLY A 215 -15.09 -11.31 4.19
N MET A 216 -14.82 -10.01 4.35
CA MET A 216 -13.58 -9.38 3.86
C MET A 216 -12.50 -9.21 4.94
N PHE A 217 -12.89 -8.71 6.13
CA PHE A 217 -11.97 -8.31 7.20
C PHE A 217 -12.30 -8.96 8.56
N ASP A 218 -13.18 -9.97 8.55
CA ASP A 218 -13.82 -10.56 9.72
C ASP A 218 -13.14 -11.83 10.24
N GLY A 219 -11.94 -12.15 9.75
CA GLY A 219 -11.22 -13.35 10.11
C GLY A 219 -9.72 -13.25 9.83
N PRO A 220 -8.96 -14.34 10.05
CA PRO A 220 -7.54 -14.40 9.71
C PRO A 220 -7.30 -14.12 8.22
N THR A 221 -6.13 -13.55 7.91
CA THR A 221 -5.72 -13.37 6.52
C THR A 221 -5.66 -14.72 5.81
N SER A 222 -6.30 -14.82 4.66
CA SER A 222 -6.32 -16.02 3.82
C SER A 222 -4.90 -16.48 3.50
N ALA A 223 -4.64 -17.77 3.70
CA ALA A 223 -3.32 -18.38 3.46
C ALA A 223 -2.93 -18.37 1.97
N GLU A 224 -3.90 -18.23 1.06
CA GLU A 224 -3.64 -18.10 -0.37
C GLU A 224 -3.05 -16.73 -0.77
N ILE A 225 -3.08 -15.74 0.13
CA ILE A 225 -2.55 -14.40 -0.16
C ILE A 225 -1.03 -14.40 0.01
N ASP A 226 -0.32 -14.34 -1.13
CA ASP A 226 1.12 -14.17 -1.17
C ASP A 226 1.51 -12.69 -1.29
N PHE A 227 1.88 -12.08 -0.16
CA PHE A 227 2.42 -10.72 -0.16
C PHE A 227 3.87 -10.63 -0.64
N ALA A 228 4.62 -11.75 -0.71
CA ALA A 228 6.01 -11.76 -1.15
C ALA A 228 6.14 -11.76 -2.68
N ALA A 229 5.02 -11.92 -3.40
CA ALA A 229 4.96 -11.91 -4.85
C ALA A 229 5.65 -10.67 -5.47
N PRO A 230 6.21 -10.82 -6.69
CA PRO A 230 6.84 -9.72 -7.43
C PRO A 230 5.87 -8.56 -7.70
N LEU A 231 4.60 -8.88 -7.94
CA LEU A 231 3.52 -7.94 -8.12
C LEU A 231 2.32 -8.37 -7.28
N VAL A 232 1.83 -7.50 -6.42
CA VAL A 232 0.60 -7.68 -5.64
C VAL A 232 -0.44 -6.68 -6.17
N VAL A 233 -1.63 -7.15 -6.51
CA VAL A 233 -2.75 -6.31 -6.96
C VAL A 233 -3.94 -6.59 -6.05
N LEU A 234 -4.43 -5.56 -5.37
CA LEU A 234 -5.61 -5.56 -4.49
C LEU A 234 -6.76 -4.76 -5.12
#